data_AF-A0A9P6JGA5-F1
#
_entry.id   AF-A0A9P6JGA5-F1
#
_cell.length_a   1.000
_cell.length_b   1.000
_cell.length_c   1.000
_cell.angle_alpha   90.00
_cell.angle_beta   90.00
_cell.angle_gamma   90.00
#
_symmetry.space_group_name_H-M   'P 1'
#
loop_
_entity.id
_entity.type
_entity.pdbx_description
1 polymer ?
#
loop_
_entity_poly.entity_id
_entity_poly.type
_entity_poly.pdbx_seq_one_letter_code
_entity_poly.pdbx_strand_id
1 'polypeptide(L)' 'MTEKTGPVVLIDDKDQQWLEGAIRDKLLRHIDFDDITELQMGVASGGFGMIHAGQWRSLRVAVKVLFNPADFIQE' A
#
# COMPACT_ATOMS: atom_id res chain seq x y z
N MET A 1 -7.37 -17.75 -22.94
CA MET A 1 -6.57 -18.37 -21.87
C MET A 1 -6.37 -17.28 -20.83
N THR A 2 -7.06 -17.37 -19.70
CA THR A 2 -6.99 -16.36 -18.64
C THR A 2 -5.80 -16.71 -17.76
N GLU A 3 -4.67 -16.05 -17.97
CA GLU A 3 -3.57 -16.11 -17.02
C GLU A 3 -4.06 -15.49 -15.71
N LYS A 4 -4.12 -16.35 -14.69
CA LYS A 4 -4.36 -15.91 -13.31
C LYS A 4 -3.09 -15.19 -12.88
N THR A 5 -3.09 -13.86 -12.94
CA THR A 5 -2.06 -13.03 -12.33
C THR A 5 -1.99 -13.37 -10.85
N GLY A 6 -0.97 -14.13 -10.47
CA GLY A 6 -0.63 -14.38 -9.08
C GLY A 6 -0.35 -13.05 -8.35
N PRO A 7 -0.34 -13.04 -7.01
CA PRO A 7 -0.03 -11.84 -6.26
C PRO A 7 1.35 -11.33 -6.68
N VAL A 8 1.40 -10.08 -7.11
CA VAL A 8 2.66 -9.43 -7.49
C VAL A 8 3.50 -9.31 -6.22
N VAL A 9 4.67 -9.97 -6.22
CA VAL A 9 5.62 -9.92 -5.12
C VAL A 9 6.36 -8.58 -5.19
N LEU A 10 5.98 -7.64 -4.33
CA LEU A 10 6.42 -6.23 -4.36
C LEU A 10 7.80 -5.99 -3.71
N ILE A 11 8.31 -7.00 -3.01
CA ILE A 11 9.50 -6.92 -2.16
C ILE A 11 10.20 -8.26 -2.24
N ASP A 12 11.52 -8.25 -2.42
CA ASP A 12 12.28 -9.50 -2.47
C ASP A 12 12.21 -10.22 -1.10
N ASP A 13 12.61 -11.49 -1.06
CA ASP A 13 12.52 -12.30 0.18
C ASP A 13 13.26 -11.65 1.35
N LYS A 14 14.32 -10.87 1.07
CA LYS A 14 15.09 -10.17 2.08
C LYS A 14 14.32 -8.97 2.62
N ASP A 15 13.68 -8.19 1.76
CA ASP A 15 12.88 -7.04 2.15
C ASP A 15 11.60 -7.49 2.89
N GLN A 16 11.00 -8.61 2.48
CA GLN A 16 9.89 -9.23 3.19
C GLN A 16 10.30 -9.68 4.60
N GLN A 17 11.43 -10.37 4.74
CA GLN A 17 11.97 -10.75 6.05
C GLN A 17 12.27 -9.53 6.93
N TRP A 18 12.80 -8.45 6.34
CA TRP A 18 13.04 -7.21 7.05
C TRP A 18 11.73 -6.58 7.55
N LEU A 19 10.70 -6.51 6.70
CA LEU A 19 9.40 -5.93 7.04
C LEU A 19 8.73 -6.72 8.18
N GLU A 20 8.71 -8.05 8.08
CA GLU A 20 8.16 -8.91 9.13
C GLU A 20 8.93 -8.75 10.46
N GLY A 21 10.26 -8.65 10.39
CA GLY A 21 11.10 -8.37 11.53
C GLY A 21 10.76 -7.03 12.18
N ALA A 22 10.65 -5.97 11.38
CA ALA A 22 10.33 -4.63 11.85
C ALA A 22 8.93 -4.55 12.50
N ILE A 23 7.94 -5.29 11.98
CA ILE A 23 6.60 -5.40 12.58
C ILE A 23 6.67 -6.16 13.91
N ARG A 24 7.32 -7.33 13.93
CA ARG A 24 7.48 -8.17 15.14
C ARG A 24 8.19 -7.42 16.26
N ASP A 25 9.26 -6.71 15.91
CA ASP A 25 10.11 -5.96 16.84
C ASP A 25 9.52 -4.57 17.16
N LYS A 26 8.31 -4.27 16.66
CA LYS A 26 7.50 -3.06 16.92
C LYS A 26 8.15 -1.75 16.49
N LEU A 27 9.05 -1.81 15.50
CA LEU A 27 9.61 -0.64 14.83
C LEU A 27 8.60 -0.02 13.85
N LEU A 28 7.74 -0.87 13.28
CA LEU A 28 6.62 -0.48 12.43
C LEU A 28 5.31 -1.01 13.00
N ARG A 29 4.23 -0.29 12.72
CA ARG A 29 2.87 -0.75 13.01
C ARG A 29 2.19 -1.12 11.70
N HIS A 30 1.71 -2.35 11.64
CA HIS A 30 0.76 -2.75 10.61
C HIS A 30 -0.63 -2.18 10.96
N ILE A 31 -1.22 -1.46 10.01
CA ILE A 31 -2.58 -0.92 10.09
C ILE A 31 -3.34 -1.55 8.94
N ASP A 32 -4.46 -2.19 9.22
CA ASP A 32 -5.33 -2.72 8.17
C ASP A 32 -5.89 -1.53 7.37
N PHE A 33 -5.93 -1.64 6.04
CA PHE A 33 -6.49 -0.58 5.22
C PHE A 33 -7.98 -0.37 5.53
N ASP A 34 -8.68 -1.44 5.92
CA ASP A 34 -10.09 -1.38 6.31
C ASP A 34 -10.31 -0.62 7.63
N ASP A 35 -9.27 -0.39 8.43
CA ASP A 35 -9.33 0.48 9.62
C ASP A 35 -9.35 1.98 9.28
N ILE A 36 -9.16 2.35 8.01
CA ILE A 36 -9.19 3.73 7.53
C ILE A 36 -10.61 4.08 7.07
N THR A 37 -11.29 4.92 7.83
CA THR A 37 -12.65 5.38 7.52
C THR A 37 -12.64 6.71 6.78
N GLU A 38 -13.81 7.16 6.31
CA GLU A 38 -13.99 8.45 5.63
C GLU A 38 -13.04 8.65 4.43
N LEU A 39 -12.77 7.56 3.71
CA LEU A 39 -11.85 7.54 2.58
C LEU A 39 -12.34 8.44 1.44
N GLN A 40 -11.51 9.43 1.10
CA GLN A 40 -11.59 10.20 -0.12
C GLN A 40 -10.48 9.74 -1.07
N MET A 41 -10.88 9.05 -2.14
CA MET A 41 -9.96 8.51 -3.13
C MET A 41 -9.41 9.61 -4.04
N GLY A 42 -8.15 9.44 -4.47
CA GLY A 42 -7.51 10.29 -5.48
C GLY A 42 -7.42 11.78 -5.17
N VAL A 43 -7.17 12.19 -3.92
CA VAL A 43 -7.07 13.62 -3.56
C VAL A 43 -5.83 14.30 -4.14
N ALA A 44 -4.79 13.54 -4.47
CA ALA A 44 -3.62 14.01 -5.19
C ALA A 44 -2.94 12.85 -5.93
N SER A 45 -2.12 13.17 -6.93
CA SER A 45 -1.29 12.22 -7.66
C SER A 45 0.10 12.79 -7.91
N GLY A 46 1.10 11.92 -8.00
CA GLY A 46 2.44 12.24 -8.45
C GLY A 46 3.00 11.12 -9.32
N GLY A 47 4.25 11.27 -9.80
CA GLY A 47 4.83 10.33 -10.77
C GLY A 47 4.91 8.87 -10.30
N PHE A 48 4.85 8.59 -9.00
CA PHE A 48 5.00 7.25 -8.42
C PHE A 48 3.86 6.85 -7.49
N GLY A 49 2.72 7.53 -7.55
CA GLY A 49 1.58 7.12 -6.74
C GLY A 49 0.43 8.10 -6.66
N MET A 50 -0.59 7.66 -5.93
CA MET A 50 -1.81 8.40 -5.63
C MET A 50 -1.92 8.58 -4.12
N ILE A 51 -2.48 9.72 -3.70
CA ILE A 51 -2.80 9.99 -2.31
C ILE A 51 -4.31 9.87 -2.12
N HIS A 52 -4.71 9.21 -1.05
CA HIS A 52 -6.06 9.23 -0.51
C HIS A 52 -6.05 9.98 0.81
N ALA A 53 -7.16 10.62 1.15
CA ALA A 53 -7.35 11.15 2.50
C ALA A 53 -8.31 10.23 3.24
N GLY A 54 -8.13 10.10 4.55
CA GLY A 54 -9.04 9.31 5.38
C GLY A 54 -8.85 9.61 6.85
N GLN A 55 -9.47 8.79 7.67
CA GLN A 55 -9.41 8.88 9.11
C GLN A 55 -9.03 7.53 9.71
N TRP A 56 -7.96 7.52 10.50
CA TRP A 56 -7.59 6.37 11.31
C TRP A 56 -7.85 6.69 12.77
N ARG A 57 -8.84 6.02 13.36
CA ARG A 57 -9.37 6.36 14.69
C ARG A 57 -9.85 7.83 14.71
N SER A 58 -9.19 8.70 15.45
CA SER A 58 -9.52 10.13 15.55
C SER A 58 -8.51 11.03 14.81
N LEU A 59 -7.64 10.44 13.98
CA LEU A 59 -6.59 11.16 13.28
C LEU A 59 -6.87 11.21 11.78
N ARG A 60 -6.83 12.42 11.21
CA ARG A 60 -6.81 12.59 9.76
C ARG A 60 -5.46 12.12 9.22
N VAL A 61 -5.51 11.29 8.18
CA VAL A 61 -4.33 10.68 7.58
C VAL A 61 -4.33 10.86 6.06
N ALA A 62 -3.13 10.89 5.49
CA ALA A 62 -2.91 10.73 4.06
C ALA A 62 -2.38 9.33 3.81
N VAL A 63 -3.03 8.58 2.92
CA VAL A 63 -2.59 7.23 2.51
C VAL A 63 -1.98 7.33 1.12
N LYS A 64 -0.69 7.03 1.01
CA LYS A 64 0.01 7.03 -0.27
C LYS A 64 0.04 5.62 -0.84
N VAL A 65 -0.68 5.42 -1.95
CA VAL A 65 -0.60 4.21 -2.75
C VAL A 65 0.49 4.41 -3.78
N LEU A 66 1.46 3.50 -3.81
CA LEU A 66 2.54 3.52 -4.78
C LEU A 66 2.11 2.76 -6.04
N PHE A 67 2.41 3.31 -7.21
CA PHE A 67 2.19 2.60 -8.46
C PHE A 67 3.31 1.58 -8.68
N ASN A 68 2.93 0.36 -9.04
CA ASN A 68 3.84 -0.68 -9.49
C ASN A 68 4.13 -0.48 -10.99
N PRO A 69 5.36 -0.71 -11.48
CA PRO A 69 5.62 -0.90 -12.91
C PRO A 69 4.58 -1.76 -13.65
N ALA A 70 4.08 -2.83 -13.03
CA ALA A 70 3.01 -3.69 -13.55
C ALA A 70 1.67 -2.97 -13.70
N ASP A 71 1.39 -1.91 -12.93
CA ASP A 71 0.17 -1.09 -13.07
C ASP A 71 0.20 -0.25 -14.36
N PHE A 72 1.38 -0.07 -14.97
CA PHE A 72 1.56 0.69 -16.21
C PHE A 72 1.64 -0.19 -17.46
N ILE A 73 1.78 -1.51 -17.31
CA ILE A 73 1.75 -2.44 -18.44
C ILE A 73 0.28 -2.78 -18.71
N GLN A 74 -0.34 -2.02 -19.62
CA GLN A 74 -1.62 -2.37 -20.22
C GLN A 74 -1.35 -3.11 -21.52
N GLU A 75 -1.71 -4.40 -21.57
CA GLU A 75 -1.82 -5.15 -22.85
C GLU A 75 -3.05 -4.69 -23.66
#